data_AF-A0A972MMD2-F1
#
_entry.id   AF-A0A972MMD2-F1
#
_cell.length_a   1.000
_cell.length_b   1.000
_cell.length_c   1.000
_cell.angle_alpha   90.00
_cell.angle_beta   90.00
_cell.angle_gamma   90.00
#
_symmetry.space_group_name_H-M   'P 1'
#
loop_
_entity.id
_entity.type
_entity.pdbx_description
1 polymer ?
#
loop_
_entity_poly.entity_id
_entity_poly.type
_entity_poly.pdbx_seq_one_letter_code
_entity_poly.pdbx_strand_id
1 'polypeptide(L)'
;MVNSQNIVDDADIDVATIEPETLSAKSSSEPSFSKSKRILATKIYSQHQKTFYGGCDYEIVDNRLIPIHDSCGFHYRKNLKRASRIEWEHIVPAWFFGHNLDCWKRGGRAECRRVSPEFKRMEADMHNLAPAIGEINGDRSNFPYGNIRGERREYGRVDMEIDFSQKLAEPKRNILGDIARVYLYMRDRYGLKLSHEDEQRFIEWNNRDPVTRWERKKNLLVKEYQGDDNIYISQYRKIDELRPIPTEGGGEESFSDVKRDLEERFKPLFELLPKPIATILLFIIAIIIFFRKRK
;
A
#
# COMPACT_ATOMS: atom_id res chain seq x y z
N MET A 1 6.57 -37.37 -8.28
CA MET A 1 6.52 -36.30 -7.25
C MET A 1 7.42 -35.17 -7.73
N VAL A 2 6.84 -34.17 -8.37
CA VAL A 2 7.61 -33.04 -8.94
C VAL A 2 7.82 -32.02 -7.83
N ASN A 3 9.08 -31.74 -7.56
CA ASN A 3 9.55 -30.79 -6.56
C ASN A 3 9.23 -29.37 -7.05
N SER A 4 8.23 -28.72 -6.46
CA SER A 4 7.86 -27.33 -6.74
C SER A 4 8.90 -26.39 -6.11
N GLN A 5 10.06 -26.27 -6.75
CA GLN A 5 10.96 -25.16 -6.49
C GLN A 5 10.27 -23.88 -6.98
N ASN A 6 10.07 -22.94 -6.06
CA ASN A 6 9.64 -21.57 -6.31
C ASN A 6 10.63 -20.88 -7.25
N ILE A 7 10.45 -21.04 -8.54
CA ILE A 7 10.98 -20.12 -9.54
C ILE A 7 9.98 -18.97 -9.58
N VAL A 8 10.31 -17.89 -8.86
CA VAL A 8 9.65 -16.60 -9.10
C VAL A 8 10.14 -16.17 -10.49
N ASP A 9 9.27 -16.28 -11.49
CA ASP A 9 9.56 -15.79 -12.84
C ASP A 9 9.97 -14.31 -12.76
N ASP A 10 10.98 -13.91 -13.54
CA ASP A 10 11.49 -12.52 -13.60
C ASP A 10 10.38 -11.52 -14.05
N ALA A 11 9.25 -12.02 -14.56
CA ALA A 11 8.05 -11.26 -14.90
C ALA A 11 7.18 -10.83 -13.70
N ASP A 12 7.33 -11.48 -12.54
CA ASP A 12 6.66 -11.09 -11.29
C ASP A 12 7.51 -10.12 -10.45
N ILE A 13 8.73 -9.84 -10.91
CA ILE A 13 9.67 -8.94 -10.26
C ILE A 13 9.42 -7.50 -10.73
N ASP A 14 8.98 -6.65 -9.80
CA ASP A 14 8.61 -5.28 -10.08
C ASP A 14 9.81 -4.32 -10.04
N VAL A 15 10.79 -4.54 -10.93
CA VAL A 15 11.97 -3.66 -11.06
C VAL A 15 11.53 -2.21 -11.26
N ALA A 16 12.20 -1.31 -10.54
CA ALA A 16 12.02 0.12 -10.71
C ALA A 16 12.80 0.61 -11.93
N THR A 17 12.12 0.63 -13.07
CA THR A 17 12.58 1.23 -14.33
C THR A 17 11.62 2.35 -14.74
N ILE A 18 12.15 3.35 -15.43
CA ILE A 18 11.38 4.39 -16.10
C ILE A 18 11.17 3.92 -17.54
N GLU A 19 10.11 3.14 -17.76
CA GLU A 19 9.75 2.72 -19.12
C GLU A 19 9.21 3.91 -19.93
N PRO A 20 9.64 4.08 -21.20
CA PRO A 20 9.11 5.13 -22.06
C PRO A 20 7.62 4.94 -22.30
N GLU A 21 6.90 6.06 -22.45
CA GLU A 21 5.48 6.04 -22.78
C GLU A 21 5.30 5.43 -24.18
N THR A 22 4.77 4.22 -24.27
CA THR A 22 4.49 3.60 -25.58
C THR A 22 3.33 4.36 -26.24
N LEU A 23 3.61 4.94 -27.41
CA LEU A 23 2.69 5.76 -28.25
C LEU A 23 1.41 5.04 -28.72
N SER A 24 1.10 3.84 -28.21
CA SER A 24 -0.02 2.99 -28.66
C SER A 24 -1.10 2.78 -27.60
N ALA A 25 -0.88 3.18 -26.34
CA ALA A 25 -1.96 3.16 -25.37
C ALA A 25 -2.89 4.35 -25.65
N LYS A 26 -4.02 4.11 -26.33
CA LYS A 26 -5.22 4.96 -26.16
C LYS A 26 -5.28 5.32 -24.68
N SER A 27 -5.43 6.61 -24.37
CA SER A 27 -5.64 7.15 -23.03
C SER A 27 -6.73 6.35 -22.30
N SER A 28 -6.35 5.23 -21.67
CA SER A 28 -7.23 4.46 -20.81
C SER A 28 -7.18 5.17 -19.46
N SER A 29 -8.36 5.51 -18.95
CA SER A 29 -8.53 5.99 -17.59
C SER A 29 -8.26 4.92 -16.53
N GLU A 30 -7.98 3.68 -16.96
CA GLU A 30 -7.70 2.56 -16.06
C GLU A 30 -6.33 2.70 -15.37
N PRO A 31 -6.26 2.49 -14.05
CA PRO A 31 -5.00 2.40 -13.32
C PRO A 31 -4.11 1.29 -13.89
N SER A 32 -2.83 1.62 -14.10
CA SER A 32 -1.82 0.71 -14.63
C SER A 32 -0.61 0.74 -13.72
N PHE A 33 -0.11 -0.44 -13.34
CA PHE A 33 1.03 -0.57 -12.45
C PHE A 33 2.29 0.09 -13.04
N SER A 34 2.56 -0.09 -14.34
CA SER A 34 3.67 0.59 -15.01
C SER A 34 3.54 2.12 -14.99
N LYS A 35 2.32 2.66 -15.15
CA LYS A 35 2.07 4.11 -15.02
C LYS A 35 2.39 4.60 -13.61
N SER A 36 1.95 3.87 -12.58
CA SER A 36 2.24 4.19 -11.18
C SER A 36 3.73 4.18 -10.90
N LYS A 37 4.47 3.14 -11.32
CA LYS A 37 5.95 3.08 -11.18
C LYS A 37 6.65 4.29 -11.77
N ARG A 38 6.23 4.73 -12.96
CA ARG A 38 6.80 5.89 -13.64
C ARG A 38 6.52 7.20 -12.90
N ILE A 39 5.27 7.42 -12.46
CA ILE A 39 4.90 8.61 -11.67
C ILE A 39 5.68 8.63 -10.35
N LEU A 40 5.75 7.48 -9.67
CA LEU A 40 6.50 7.36 -8.43
C LEU A 40 7.98 7.72 -8.62
N ALA A 41 8.63 7.20 -9.65
CA ALA A 41 10.04 7.48 -9.94
C ALA A 41 10.31 8.93 -10.33
N THR A 42 9.46 9.53 -11.18
CA THR A 42 9.75 10.82 -11.82
C THR A 42 9.12 12.03 -11.15
N LYS A 43 8.01 11.85 -10.42
CA LYS A 43 7.23 12.94 -9.82
C LYS A 43 7.20 12.90 -8.30
N ILE A 44 7.05 11.71 -7.71
CA ILE A 44 6.85 11.59 -6.25
C ILE A 44 8.19 11.51 -5.52
N TYR A 45 9.02 10.50 -5.85
CA TYR A 45 10.29 10.26 -5.17
C TYR A 45 11.47 11.02 -5.76
N SER A 46 11.27 11.87 -6.77
CA SER A 46 12.34 12.62 -7.44
C SER A 46 13.14 13.52 -6.50
N GLN A 47 12.55 13.95 -5.38
CA GLN A 47 13.20 14.76 -4.33
C GLN A 47 13.36 14.00 -2.99
N HIS A 48 13.14 12.69 -2.98
CA HIS A 48 13.25 11.85 -1.79
C HIS A 48 13.73 10.46 -2.19
N GLN A 49 14.90 10.38 -2.80
CA GLN A 49 15.43 9.12 -3.33
C GLN A 49 16.08 8.27 -2.22
N LYS A 50 15.26 7.82 -1.26
CA LYS A 50 15.67 6.94 -0.16
C LYS A 50 14.88 5.64 -0.16
N THR A 51 15.55 4.51 0.07
CA THR A 51 14.88 3.21 0.17
C THR A 51 14.07 3.09 1.45
N PHE A 52 12.93 2.41 1.38
CA PHE A 52 11.95 2.33 2.45
C PHE A 52 12.52 1.66 3.70
N TYR A 53 12.92 0.39 3.58
CA TYR A 53 13.50 -0.38 4.68
C TYR A 53 14.89 0.15 5.07
N GLY A 54 15.80 0.26 4.11
CA GLY A 54 17.21 0.58 4.37
C GLY A 54 17.53 2.06 4.61
N GLY A 55 16.69 2.98 4.13
CA GLY A 55 17.02 4.42 4.15
C GLY A 55 18.20 4.81 3.26
N CYS A 56 18.66 3.91 2.40
CA CYS A 56 19.78 4.11 1.49
C CYS A 56 19.40 5.10 0.40
N ASP A 57 20.28 6.03 0.10
CA ASP A 57 20.14 6.87 -1.08
C ASP A 57 20.17 6.00 -2.34
N TYR A 58 19.48 6.46 -3.38
CA TYR A 58 19.55 5.88 -4.71
C TYR A 58 19.50 6.97 -5.78
N GLU A 59 19.95 6.66 -6.97
CA GLU A 59 19.96 7.58 -8.09
C GLU A 59 19.30 6.96 -9.33
N ILE A 60 18.99 7.79 -10.32
CA ILE A 60 18.43 7.34 -11.59
C ILE A 60 19.54 7.43 -12.64
N VAL A 61 19.98 6.28 -13.14
CA VAL A 61 21.00 6.14 -14.19
C VAL A 61 20.43 5.31 -15.33
N ASP A 62 20.42 5.84 -16.55
CA ASP A 62 19.84 5.18 -17.73
C ASP A 62 18.44 4.60 -17.49
N ASN A 63 17.53 5.41 -16.92
CA ASN A 63 16.17 5.01 -16.55
C ASN A 63 16.07 3.86 -15.52
N ARG A 64 17.16 3.50 -14.83
CA ARG A 64 17.19 2.50 -13.76
C ARG A 64 17.45 3.18 -12.44
N LEU A 65 16.75 2.74 -11.39
CA LEU A 65 16.97 3.23 -10.03
C LEU A 65 18.05 2.36 -9.37
N ILE A 66 19.20 2.95 -9.06
CA ILE A 66 20.39 2.27 -8.56
C ILE A 66 20.66 2.67 -7.11
N PRO A 67 20.67 1.73 -6.15
CA PRO A 67 20.96 2.02 -4.75
C PRO A 67 22.43 2.35 -4.51
N ILE A 68 22.68 3.31 -3.63
CA ILE A 68 24.01 3.68 -3.13
C ILE A 68 24.19 3.01 -1.76
N HIS A 69 24.70 1.79 -1.72
CA HIS A 69 24.76 0.96 -0.50
C HIS A 69 25.52 1.61 0.66
N ASP A 70 26.61 2.32 0.37
CA ASP A 70 27.44 2.96 1.40
C ASP A 70 26.72 4.07 2.16
N SER A 71 25.69 4.70 1.57
CA SER A 71 24.90 5.77 2.21
C SER A 71 24.17 5.33 3.47
N CYS A 72 23.89 4.03 3.60
CA CYS A 72 23.20 3.41 4.73
C CYS A 72 24.00 2.27 5.37
N GLY A 73 25.16 1.91 4.81
CA GLY A 73 25.94 0.74 5.23
C GLY A 73 25.25 -0.60 4.92
N PHE A 74 24.51 -0.69 3.82
CA PHE A 74 23.89 -1.93 3.37
C PHE A 74 24.96 -2.92 2.87
N HIS A 75 24.82 -4.18 3.24
CA HIS A 75 25.58 -5.28 2.67
C HIS A 75 24.60 -6.34 2.16
N TYR A 76 24.84 -6.87 0.96
CA TYR A 76 23.98 -7.91 0.41
C TYR A 76 24.21 -9.23 1.16
N ARG A 77 23.15 -10.01 1.34
CA ARG A 77 23.19 -11.28 2.05
C ARG A 77 23.61 -12.44 1.15
N LYS A 78 23.00 -12.54 -0.04
CA LYS A 78 23.22 -13.65 -1.00
C LYS A 78 23.12 -13.27 -2.48
N ASN A 79 22.39 -12.23 -2.85
CA ASN A 79 21.97 -11.94 -4.22
C ASN A 79 22.38 -10.53 -4.65
N LEU A 80 23.65 -10.40 -5.06
CA LEU A 80 24.21 -9.15 -5.56
C LEU A 80 23.39 -8.57 -6.73
N LYS A 81 22.94 -9.39 -7.68
CA LYS A 81 22.17 -8.93 -8.85
C LYS A 81 20.89 -8.20 -8.45
N ARG A 82 20.19 -8.65 -7.39
CA ARG A 82 19.01 -7.94 -6.88
C ARG A 82 19.36 -6.81 -5.93
N ALA A 83 20.43 -6.95 -5.15
CA ALA A 83 20.93 -5.88 -4.30
C ALA A 83 21.32 -4.62 -5.11
N SER A 84 21.80 -4.78 -6.35
CA SER A 84 22.24 -3.68 -7.21
C SER A 84 21.11 -2.92 -7.93
N ARG A 85 19.84 -3.11 -7.55
CA ARG A 85 18.71 -2.38 -8.15
C ARG A 85 17.63 -2.05 -7.12
N ILE A 86 16.89 -0.98 -7.38
CA ILE A 86 15.65 -0.68 -6.67
C ILE A 86 14.49 -1.42 -7.32
N GLU A 87 13.54 -1.83 -6.48
CA GLU A 87 12.29 -2.43 -6.88
C GLU A 87 11.15 -1.77 -6.12
N TRP A 88 9.97 -1.78 -6.72
CA TRP A 88 8.79 -1.25 -6.05
C TRP A 88 8.21 -2.31 -5.12
N GLU A 89 8.35 -2.05 -3.82
CA GLU A 89 7.75 -2.81 -2.74
C GLU A 89 6.24 -2.57 -2.69
N HIS A 90 5.47 -3.65 -2.70
CA HIS A 90 4.09 -3.64 -2.23
C HIS A 90 4.08 -3.85 -0.71
N ILE A 91 3.96 -2.76 0.07
CA ILE A 91 4.02 -2.81 1.54
C ILE A 91 3.00 -3.82 2.09
N VAL A 92 1.75 -3.75 1.61
CA VAL A 92 0.76 -4.83 1.64
C VAL A 92 1.02 -5.71 0.40
N PRO A 93 1.52 -6.94 0.54
CA PRO A 93 1.94 -7.76 -0.59
C PRO A 93 0.82 -7.99 -1.61
N ALA A 94 1.16 -8.10 -2.89
CA ALA A 94 0.20 -8.46 -3.93
C ALA A 94 -0.52 -9.78 -3.67
N TRP A 95 0.17 -10.73 -3.04
CA TRP A 95 -0.43 -11.97 -2.57
C TRP A 95 -1.56 -11.70 -1.57
N PHE A 96 -1.36 -10.78 -0.61
CA PHE A 96 -2.33 -10.51 0.46
C PHE A 96 -3.70 -10.09 -0.10
N PHE A 97 -3.70 -9.15 -1.05
CA PHE A 97 -4.94 -8.65 -1.66
C PHE A 97 -5.39 -9.44 -2.90
N GLY A 98 -4.60 -10.40 -3.39
CA GLY A 98 -4.88 -11.11 -4.64
C GLY A 98 -5.21 -12.60 -4.49
N HIS A 99 -4.63 -13.30 -3.51
CA HIS A 99 -4.61 -14.77 -3.50
C HIS A 99 -5.99 -15.45 -3.45
N ASN A 100 -7.01 -14.77 -2.90
CA ASN A 100 -8.36 -15.31 -2.83
C ASN A 100 -9.20 -15.08 -4.10
N LEU A 101 -8.73 -14.23 -5.02
CA LEU A 101 -9.42 -13.93 -6.26
C LEU A 101 -9.36 -15.12 -7.22
N ASP A 102 -10.41 -15.31 -8.01
CA ASP A 102 -10.49 -16.42 -8.96
C ASP A 102 -9.45 -16.32 -10.09
N CYS A 103 -9.04 -15.10 -10.46
CA CYS A 103 -7.91 -14.91 -11.38
C CYS A 103 -6.62 -15.50 -10.82
N TRP A 104 -6.39 -15.36 -9.51
CA TRP A 104 -5.16 -15.81 -8.87
C TRP A 104 -5.14 -17.32 -8.75
N LYS A 105 -6.28 -17.93 -8.40
CA LYS A 105 -6.43 -19.39 -8.36
C LYS A 105 -6.22 -20.03 -9.73
N ARG A 106 -6.64 -19.35 -10.81
CA ARG A 106 -6.51 -19.85 -12.20
C ARG A 106 -5.12 -19.69 -12.80
N GLY A 107 -4.40 -18.62 -12.48
CA GLY A 107 -3.12 -18.32 -13.13
C GLY A 107 -2.24 -17.31 -12.39
N GLY A 108 -2.40 -17.19 -11.09
CA GLY A 108 -1.60 -16.32 -10.23
C GLY A 108 -1.71 -14.83 -10.54
N ARG A 109 -0.67 -14.10 -10.15
CA ARG A 109 -0.57 -12.64 -10.30
C ARG A 109 -0.69 -12.20 -11.77
N ALA A 110 -0.04 -12.93 -12.69
CA ALA A 110 -0.07 -12.64 -14.11
C ALA A 110 -1.49 -12.69 -14.70
N GLU A 111 -2.29 -13.70 -14.34
CA GLU A 111 -3.70 -13.77 -14.77
C GLU A 111 -4.51 -12.62 -14.17
N CYS A 112 -4.31 -12.26 -12.89
CA CYS A 112 -5.00 -11.13 -12.29
C CYS A 112 -4.67 -9.78 -12.95
N ARG A 113 -3.40 -9.55 -13.29
CA ARG A 113 -2.95 -8.39 -14.09
C ARG A 113 -3.66 -8.30 -15.44
N ARG A 114 -3.99 -9.45 -16.03
CA ARG A 114 -4.68 -9.51 -17.32
C ARG A 114 -6.18 -9.22 -17.17
N VAL A 115 -6.85 -9.89 -16.22
CA VAL A 115 -8.32 -10.01 -16.24
C VAL A 115 -9.07 -9.32 -15.12
N SER A 116 -8.43 -8.94 -14.02
CA SER A 116 -9.13 -8.38 -12.84
C SER A 116 -8.90 -6.87 -12.72
N PRO A 117 -9.88 -6.02 -13.08
CA PRO A 117 -9.77 -4.57 -12.85
C PRO A 117 -9.59 -4.23 -11.38
N GLU A 118 -10.22 -4.98 -10.49
CA GLU A 118 -10.08 -4.81 -9.04
C GLU A 118 -8.62 -5.03 -8.59
N PHE A 119 -8.01 -6.15 -9.00
CA PHE A 119 -6.61 -6.43 -8.71
C PHE A 119 -5.68 -5.36 -9.29
N LYS A 120 -5.91 -4.94 -10.55
CA LYS A 120 -5.10 -3.89 -11.18
C LYS A 120 -5.16 -2.57 -10.41
N ARG A 121 -6.33 -2.20 -9.87
CA ARG A 121 -6.48 -1.02 -9.01
C ARG A 121 -5.66 -1.13 -7.73
N MET A 122 -5.75 -2.26 -7.02
CA MET A 122 -4.99 -2.49 -5.79
C MET A 122 -3.48 -2.54 -6.04
N GLU A 123 -3.05 -3.20 -7.11
CA GLU A 123 -1.65 -3.33 -7.46
C GLU A 123 -1.02 -2.00 -7.89
N ALA A 124 -1.78 -1.16 -8.58
CA ALA A 124 -1.32 0.15 -9.05
C ALA A 124 -1.42 1.25 -7.99
N ASP A 125 -1.94 0.99 -6.80
CA ASP A 125 -2.12 2.01 -5.77
C ASP A 125 -0.77 2.50 -5.21
N MET A 126 -0.44 3.75 -5.53
CA MET A 126 0.82 4.41 -5.16
C MET A 126 0.96 4.67 -3.65
N HIS A 127 -0.13 4.62 -2.87
CA HIS A 127 -0.02 4.63 -1.41
C HIS A 127 0.68 3.37 -0.90
N ASN A 128 0.44 2.23 -1.56
CA ASN A 128 1.02 0.93 -1.21
C ASN A 128 2.41 0.65 -1.80
N LEU A 129 2.96 1.60 -2.56
CA LEU A 129 4.24 1.42 -3.26
C LEU A 129 5.36 2.26 -2.64
N ALA A 130 6.52 1.61 -2.44
CA ALA A 130 7.73 2.25 -1.94
C ALA A 130 9.00 1.68 -2.59
N PRO A 131 10.08 2.47 -2.74
CA PRO A 131 11.33 1.96 -3.30
C PRO A 131 12.06 1.09 -2.27
N ALA A 132 12.43 -0.13 -2.62
CA ALA A 132 13.21 -1.03 -1.77
C ALA A 132 14.43 -1.56 -2.52
N ILE A 133 15.50 -1.90 -1.78
CA ILE A 133 16.61 -2.68 -2.35
C ILE A 133 16.04 -4.03 -2.78
N GLY A 134 16.32 -4.45 -4.03
CA GLY A 134 15.69 -5.63 -4.60
C GLY A 134 15.96 -6.92 -3.82
N GLU A 135 17.13 -7.07 -3.18
CA GLU A 135 17.35 -8.22 -2.31
C GLU A 135 16.43 -8.22 -1.08
N ILE A 136 16.28 -7.08 -0.39
CA ILE A 136 15.38 -6.97 0.77
C ILE A 136 13.93 -7.24 0.35
N ASN A 137 13.45 -6.65 -0.74
CA ASN A 137 12.11 -6.92 -1.28
C ASN A 137 11.92 -8.42 -1.56
N GLY A 138 12.90 -9.05 -2.23
CA GLY A 138 12.84 -10.48 -2.56
C GLY A 138 12.85 -11.39 -1.33
N ASP A 139 13.68 -11.08 -0.33
CA ASP A 139 13.75 -11.85 0.91
C ASP A 139 12.53 -11.59 1.81
N ARG A 140 11.95 -10.38 1.81
CA ARG A 140 10.68 -10.05 2.51
C ARG A 140 9.50 -10.83 1.93
N SER A 141 9.49 -11.09 0.62
CA SER A 141 8.49 -11.92 -0.03
C SER A 141 7.05 -11.46 0.32
N ASN A 142 6.18 -12.37 0.75
CA ASN A 142 4.86 -12.07 1.31
C ASN A 142 4.80 -12.26 2.82
N PHE A 143 5.94 -12.19 3.52
CA PHE A 143 6.00 -12.45 4.95
C PHE A 143 5.26 -11.37 5.73
N PRO A 144 4.39 -11.75 6.70
CA PRO A 144 3.80 -10.79 7.62
C PRO A 144 4.88 -10.09 8.43
N TYR A 145 4.58 -8.87 8.83
CA TYR A 145 5.44 -8.12 9.73
C TYR A 145 5.25 -8.57 11.17
N GLY A 146 6.35 -8.68 11.90
CA GLY A 146 6.33 -9.05 13.31
C GLY A 146 7.71 -8.89 13.94
N ASN A 147 7.79 -9.14 15.24
CA ASN A 147 9.06 -9.06 15.96
C ASN A 147 9.81 -10.38 15.82
N ILE A 148 11.09 -10.31 15.46
CA ILE A 148 12.02 -11.41 15.33
C ILE A 148 12.97 -11.38 16.53
N ARG A 149 13.18 -12.55 17.14
CA ARG A 149 14.13 -12.64 18.26
C ARG A 149 15.55 -12.66 17.73
N GLY A 150 16.37 -11.77 18.27
CA GLY A 150 17.77 -11.63 17.89
C GLY A 150 17.90 -10.73 16.66
N GLU A 151 18.59 -9.62 16.83
CA GLU A 151 18.82 -8.63 15.77
C GLU A 151 19.97 -9.08 14.86
N ARG A 152 19.79 -10.19 14.13
CA ARG A 152 20.81 -10.66 13.18
C ARG A 152 20.89 -9.68 12.01
N ARG A 153 21.98 -8.93 11.98
CA ARG A 153 22.26 -7.88 10.99
C ARG A 153 22.76 -8.43 9.64
N GLU A 154 21.93 -9.26 9.01
CA GLU A 154 22.22 -9.93 7.73
C GLU A 154 22.40 -8.95 6.56
N TYR A 155 21.89 -7.72 6.69
CA TYR A 155 21.97 -6.66 5.67
C TYR A 155 22.92 -5.52 6.04
N GLY A 156 23.91 -5.77 6.92
CA GLY A 156 24.84 -4.75 7.38
C GLY A 156 24.23 -3.82 8.43
N ARG A 157 24.34 -2.49 8.26
CA ARG A 157 23.77 -1.51 9.21
C ARG A 157 22.28 -1.25 9.01
N VAL A 158 21.67 -1.85 7.99
CA VAL A 158 20.23 -1.74 7.75
C VAL A 158 19.47 -2.52 8.83
N ASP A 159 18.58 -1.81 9.53
CA ASP A 159 17.70 -2.34 10.57
C ASP A 159 16.48 -3.01 9.92
N MET A 160 16.70 -4.22 9.41
CA MET A 160 15.72 -5.09 8.80
C MET A 160 16.12 -6.54 9.03
N GLU A 161 15.23 -7.35 9.59
CA GLU A 161 15.45 -8.77 9.84
C GLU A 161 14.44 -9.61 9.07
N ILE A 162 14.90 -10.75 8.55
CA ILE A 162 14.06 -11.73 7.87
C ILE A 162 14.27 -13.10 8.52
N ASP A 163 13.22 -13.64 9.14
CA ASP A 163 13.19 -15.02 9.63
C ASP A 163 12.52 -15.88 8.55
N PHE A 164 13.33 -16.52 7.71
CA PHE A 164 12.84 -17.42 6.67
C PHE A 164 12.14 -18.66 7.22
N SER A 165 12.47 -19.08 8.44
CA SER A 165 11.90 -20.29 9.05
C SER A 165 10.48 -20.04 9.56
N GLN A 166 10.27 -18.89 10.19
CA GLN A 166 8.96 -18.45 10.68
C GLN A 166 8.18 -17.63 9.65
N LYS A 167 8.81 -17.27 8.53
CA LYS A 167 8.26 -16.41 7.48
C LYS A 167 7.82 -15.05 8.06
N LEU A 168 8.72 -14.42 8.79
CA LEU A 168 8.50 -13.11 9.40
C LEU A 168 9.51 -12.08 8.87
N ALA A 169 9.07 -10.84 8.83
CA ALA A 169 9.90 -9.68 8.54
C ALA A 169 9.79 -8.66 9.68
N GLU A 170 10.90 -8.22 10.25
CA GLU A 170 10.95 -7.13 11.22
C GLU A 170 11.63 -5.92 10.57
N PRO A 171 10.90 -4.81 10.35
CA PRO A 171 11.47 -3.59 9.83
C PRO A 171 11.89 -2.64 10.96
N LYS A 172 12.76 -1.67 10.64
CA LYS A 172 13.15 -0.61 11.57
C LYS A 172 11.98 0.12 12.20
N ARG A 173 12.19 0.57 13.43
CA ARG A 173 11.13 1.15 14.28
C ARG A 173 10.48 2.44 13.76
N ASN A 174 11.21 3.23 12.95
CA ASN A 174 10.75 4.54 12.49
C ASN A 174 10.01 4.51 11.13
N ILE A 175 9.61 3.32 10.67
CA ILE A 175 8.68 3.15 9.53
C ILE A 175 7.49 2.25 9.90
N LEU A 176 7.35 1.88 11.17
CA LEU A 176 6.25 1.03 11.62
C LEU A 176 4.91 1.74 11.41
N GLY A 177 4.89 3.06 11.64
CA GLY A 177 3.72 3.90 11.40
C GLY A 177 3.37 3.98 9.93
N ASP A 178 4.36 4.12 9.05
CA ASP A 178 4.19 4.15 7.59
C ASP A 178 3.54 2.85 7.11
N ILE A 179 4.06 1.71 7.56
CA ILE A 179 3.52 0.38 7.24
C ILE A 179 2.08 0.27 7.73
N ALA A 180 1.83 0.64 8.99
CA ALA A 180 0.51 0.57 9.59
C ALA A 180 -0.52 1.40 8.81
N ARG A 181 -0.21 2.65 8.50
CA ARG A 181 -1.14 3.55 7.78
C ARG A 181 -1.42 3.07 6.35
N VAL A 182 -0.48 2.38 5.71
CA VAL A 182 -0.71 1.75 4.41
C VAL A 182 -1.63 0.53 4.54
N TYR A 183 -1.40 -0.35 5.52
CA TYR A 183 -2.30 -1.50 5.78
C TYR A 183 -3.72 -1.06 6.11
N LEU A 184 -3.87 -0.08 7.00
CA LEU A 184 -5.18 0.46 7.39
C LEU A 184 -5.89 1.14 6.22
N TYR A 185 -5.15 1.87 5.38
CA TYR A 185 -5.68 2.43 4.14
C TYR A 185 -6.16 1.35 3.16
N MET A 186 -5.33 0.35 2.88
CA MET A 186 -5.67 -0.72 1.93
C MET A 186 -6.87 -1.54 2.43
N ARG A 187 -6.95 -1.79 3.74
CA ARG A 187 -8.10 -2.38 4.42
C ARG A 187 -9.39 -1.61 4.14
N ASP A 188 -9.41 -0.32 4.43
CA ASP A 188 -10.63 0.50 4.28
C ASP A 188 -10.99 0.76 2.81
N ARG A 189 -9.98 0.97 1.97
CA ARG A 189 -10.15 1.32 0.56
C ARG A 189 -10.68 0.16 -0.26
N TYR A 190 -10.22 -1.06 0.03
CA TYR A 190 -10.47 -2.25 -0.76
C TYR A 190 -11.19 -3.37 0.02
N GLY A 191 -11.63 -3.11 1.25
CA GLY A 191 -12.33 -4.09 2.07
C GLY A 191 -11.47 -5.29 2.49
N LEU A 192 -10.14 -5.13 2.53
CA LEU A 192 -9.24 -6.23 2.88
C LEU A 192 -9.40 -6.61 4.34
N LYS A 193 -9.64 -7.90 4.61
CA LYS A 193 -9.78 -8.40 5.97
C LYS A 193 -8.41 -8.57 6.61
N LEU A 194 -8.17 -7.86 7.69
CA LEU A 194 -7.03 -8.08 8.58
C LEU A 194 -7.43 -9.06 9.69
N SER A 195 -6.47 -9.83 10.20
CA SER A 195 -6.69 -10.58 11.43
C SER A 195 -6.83 -9.61 12.60
N HIS A 196 -7.48 -10.04 13.70
CA HIS A 196 -7.56 -9.20 14.89
C HIS A 196 -6.17 -8.80 15.41
N GLU A 197 -5.21 -9.72 15.34
CA GLU A 197 -3.82 -9.49 15.74
C GLU A 197 -3.14 -8.42 14.86
N ASP A 198 -3.37 -8.46 13.54
CA ASP A 198 -2.84 -7.47 12.60
C ASP A 198 -3.49 -6.09 12.83
N GLU A 199 -4.81 -6.04 13.07
CA GLU A 199 -5.50 -4.80 13.41
C GLU A 199 -4.90 -4.16 14.66
N GLN A 200 -4.76 -4.92 15.76
CA GLN A 200 -4.15 -4.42 17.00
C GLN A 200 -2.71 -3.96 16.78
N ARG A 201 -1.91 -4.71 16.01
CA ARG A 201 -0.53 -4.33 15.70
C ARG A 201 -0.46 -3.01 14.95
N PHE A 202 -1.26 -2.84 13.90
CA PHE A 202 -1.21 -1.62 13.10
C PHE A 202 -1.82 -0.42 13.83
N ILE A 203 -2.79 -0.62 14.72
CA ILE A 203 -3.23 0.42 15.66
C ILE A 203 -2.05 0.86 16.55
N GLU A 204 -1.37 -0.08 17.20
CA GLU A 204 -0.22 0.22 18.07
C GLU A 204 0.87 0.97 17.30
N TRP A 205 1.25 0.47 16.12
CA TRP A 205 2.31 1.05 15.29
C TRP A 205 1.95 2.45 14.80
N ASN A 206 0.72 2.67 14.34
CA ASN A 206 0.24 4.01 13.99
C ASN A 206 0.35 4.99 15.18
N ASN A 207 0.03 4.53 16.39
CA ASN A 207 0.02 5.37 17.58
C ASN A 207 1.42 5.67 18.12
N ARG A 208 2.37 4.74 17.91
CA ARG A 208 3.73 4.81 18.40
C ARG A 208 4.67 5.57 17.47
N ASP A 209 4.42 5.52 16.16
CA ASP A 209 5.25 6.14 15.13
C ASP A 209 4.42 7.16 14.30
N PRO A 210 4.40 8.45 14.71
CA PRO A 210 3.57 9.47 14.10
C PRO A 210 3.97 9.82 12.67
N VAL A 211 2.99 10.31 11.91
CA VAL A 211 3.18 10.73 10.51
C VAL A 211 4.33 11.71 10.36
N THR A 212 5.25 11.37 9.46
CA THR A 212 6.41 12.19 9.12
C THR A 212 6.08 13.28 8.10
N ARG A 213 7.00 14.26 7.96
CA ARG A 213 6.89 15.28 6.90
C ARG A 213 6.90 14.66 5.50
N TRP A 214 7.70 13.61 5.32
CA TRP A 214 7.80 12.92 4.04
C TRP A 214 6.50 12.20 3.70
N GLU A 215 5.90 11.45 4.62
CA GLU A 215 4.63 10.78 4.38
C GLU A 215 3.52 11.75 3.99
N ARG A 216 3.41 12.92 4.65
CA ARG A 216 2.45 13.95 4.25
C ARG A 216 2.69 14.43 2.83
N LYS A 217 3.94 14.70 2.47
CA LYS A 217 4.31 15.13 1.11
C LYS A 217 4.00 14.05 0.08
N LYS A 218 4.38 12.79 0.34
CA LYS A 218 4.06 11.65 -0.51
C LYS A 218 2.56 11.52 -0.69
N ASN A 219 1.78 11.56 0.40
CA ASN A 219 0.32 11.43 0.35
C ASN A 219 -0.33 12.52 -0.49
N LEU A 220 0.09 13.79 -0.35
CA LEU A 220 -0.40 14.89 -1.17
C LEU A 220 -0.10 14.70 -2.66
N LEU A 221 1.13 14.30 -3.01
CA LEU A 221 1.52 14.05 -4.40
C LEU A 221 0.78 12.83 -4.98
N VAL A 222 0.64 11.75 -4.21
CA VAL A 222 -0.16 10.59 -4.64
C VAL A 222 -1.61 11.02 -4.88
N LYS A 223 -2.21 11.80 -3.98
CA LYS A 223 -3.57 12.32 -4.17
C LYS A 223 -3.69 13.16 -5.43
N GLU A 224 -2.71 14.00 -5.75
CA GLU A 224 -2.70 14.80 -6.98
C GLU A 224 -2.69 13.94 -8.24
N TYR A 225 -1.87 12.88 -8.28
CA TYR A 225 -1.70 12.05 -9.48
C TYR A 225 -2.66 10.86 -9.60
N GLN A 226 -3.08 10.27 -8.47
CA GLN A 226 -3.97 9.11 -8.39
C GLN A 226 -5.42 9.50 -8.09
N GLY A 227 -5.64 10.61 -7.38
CA GLY A 227 -6.95 11.09 -6.93
C GLY A 227 -7.31 10.71 -5.50
N ASP A 228 -6.77 9.61 -4.97
CA ASP A 228 -7.13 9.09 -3.65
C ASP A 228 -6.25 9.61 -2.51
N ASP A 229 -6.85 9.89 -1.37
CA ASP A 229 -6.18 10.36 -0.15
C ASP A 229 -6.06 9.22 0.87
N ASN A 230 -4.88 9.02 1.44
CA ASN A 230 -4.74 8.16 2.61
C ASN A 230 -5.12 8.97 3.86
N ILE A 231 -6.36 8.76 4.33
CA ILE A 231 -6.92 9.47 5.50
C ILE A 231 -6.14 9.21 6.78
N TYR A 232 -5.44 8.08 6.90
CA TYR A 232 -4.60 7.78 8.05
C TYR A 232 -3.35 8.66 8.10
N ILE A 233 -2.99 9.30 6.98
CA ILE A 233 -1.92 10.30 6.89
C ILE A 233 -2.49 11.73 6.99
N SER A 234 -3.50 12.07 6.19
CA SER A 234 -4.02 13.44 6.11
C SER A 234 -4.81 13.87 7.35
N GLN A 235 -5.46 12.92 8.03
CA GLN A 235 -6.22 13.12 9.28
C GLN A 235 -5.62 12.31 10.42
N TYR A 236 -4.27 12.27 10.48
CA TYR A 236 -3.55 11.49 11.47
C TYR A 236 -4.07 11.75 12.89
N ARG A 237 -4.41 10.66 13.55
CA ARG A 237 -4.76 10.61 14.97
C ARG A 237 -4.33 9.28 15.54
N LYS A 238 -4.22 9.23 16.87
CA LYS A 238 -4.17 7.95 17.55
C LYS A 238 -5.51 7.25 17.42
N ILE A 239 -5.48 5.93 17.28
CA ILE A 239 -6.63 5.07 17.08
C ILE A 239 -6.77 4.21 18.32
N ASP A 240 -7.96 4.15 18.89
CA ASP A 240 -8.26 3.22 19.98
C ASP A 240 -8.89 1.93 19.43
N GLU A 241 -9.76 2.07 18.42
CA GLU A 241 -10.44 0.96 17.75
C GLU A 241 -10.68 1.29 16.27
N LEU A 242 -10.61 0.27 15.40
CA LEU A 242 -10.93 0.42 13.99
C LEU A 242 -12.43 0.28 13.74
N ARG A 243 -12.95 1.09 12.83
CA ARG A 243 -14.34 0.92 12.37
C ARG A 243 -14.49 -0.41 11.65
N PRO A 244 -15.61 -1.14 11.86
CA PRO A 244 -15.89 -2.36 11.10
C PRO A 244 -15.88 -2.09 9.60
N ILE A 245 -15.30 -3.00 8.81
CA ILE A 245 -15.46 -2.98 7.36
C ILE A 245 -16.94 -3.30 7.08
N PRO A 246 -17.67 -2.49 6.30
CA PRO A 246 -19.01 -2.86 5.88
C PRO A 246 -18.99 -4.23 5.21
N THR A 247 -19.67 -5.21 5.80
CA THR A 247 -19.69 -6.57 5.25
C THR A 247 -20.55 -6.56 3.99
N GLU A 248 -19.93 -6.75 2.83
CA GLU A 248 -20.67 -7.10 1.62
C GLU A 248 -21.26 -8.51 1.80
N GLY A 249 -22.52 -8.58 2.24
CA GLY A 249 -23.33 -9.79 2.29
C GLY A 249 -24.12 -9.96 3.58
N GLY A 250 -25.37 -9.50 3.60
CA GLY A 250 -26.39 -10.04 4.51
C GLY A 250 -27.47 -9.11 5.07
N GLY A 251 -27.39 -7.79 4.86
CA GLY A 251 -28.47 -6.87 5.23
C GLY A 251 -28.56 -5.75 4.21
N GLU A 252 -29.76 -5.46 3.72
CA GLU A 252 -29.98 -4.19 3.02
C GLU A 252 -29.46 -3.06 3.92
N GLU A 253 -28.45 -2.32 3.46
CA GLU A 253 -27.96 -1.13 4.15
C GLU A 253 -29.17 -0.24 4.43
N SER A 254 -29.49 -0.04 5.71
CA SER A 254 -30.73 0.65 6.07
C SER A 254 -30.58 2.15 5.74
N PHE A 255 -31.69 2.83 5.51
CA PHE A 255 -31.66 4.28 5.30
C PHE A 255 -30.98 5.02 6.48
N SER A 256 -31.17 4.50 7.70
CA SER A 256 -30.48 4.99 8.91
C SER A 256 -28.97 4.82 8.85
N ASP A 257 -28.45 3.75 8.26
CA ASP A 257 -27.01 3.52 8.14
C ASP A 257 -26.38 4.51 7.16
N VAL A 258 -27.03 4.70 6.00
CA VAL A 258 -26.60 5.70 5.01
C VAL A 258 -26.62 7.11 5.62
N LYS A 259 -27.68 7.43 6.38
CA LYS A 259 -27.80 8.73 7.03
C LYS A 259 -26.71 8.94 8.09
N ARG A 260 -26.43 7.94 8.93
CA ARG A 260 -25.40 8.01 9.97
C ARG A 260 -23.99 8.15 9.37
N ASP A 261 -23.67 7.41 8.31
CA ASP A 261 -22.40 7.55 7.59
C ASP A 261 -22.20 8.97 7.06
N LEU A 262 -23.25 9.54 6.46
CA LEU A 262 -23.21 10.91 5.95
C LEU A 262 -23.06 11.94 7.07
N GLU A 263 -23.78 11.79 8.19
CA GLU A 263 -23.67 12.66 9.36
C GLU A 263 -22.24 12.69 9.90
N GLU A 264 -21.59 11.54 10.03
CA GLU A 264 -20.22 11.46 10.53
C GLU A 264 -19.22 11.99 9.52
N ARG A 265 -19.34 11.59 8.25
CA ARG A 265 -18.42 11.95 7.17
C ARG A 265 -18.42 13.45 6.87
N PHE A 266 -19.57 14.09 6.96
CA PHE A 266 -19.75 15.51 6.67
C PHE A 266 -20.06 16.32 7.93
N LYS A 267 -19.78 15.79 9.13
CA LYS A 267 -19.98 16.49 10.40
C LYS A 267 -19.44 17.93 10.40
N PRO A 268 -18.19 18.20 9.94
CA PRO A 268 -17.67 19.56 9.92
C PRO A 268 -18.45 20.50 9.00
N LEU A 269 -19.03 19.97 7.92
CA LEU A 269 -19.85 20.75 6.97
C LEU A 269 -21.24 21.01 7.55
N PHE A 270 -21.86 20.02 8.20
CA PHE A 270 -23.20 20.15 8.76
C PHE A 270 -23.23 21.03 10.01
N GLU A 271 -22.14 21.12 10.78
CA GLU A 271 -22.00 22.05 11.89
C GLU A 271 -21.91 23.53 11.45
N LEU A 272 -21.58 23.80 10.17
CA LEU A 272 -21.51 25.14 9.59
C LEU A 272 -22.86 25.66 9.07
N LEU A 273 -23.88 24.80 9.00
CA LEU A 273 -25.19 25.14 8.47
C LEU A 273 -26.22 25.31 9.60
N PRO A 274 -27.24 26.19 9.43
CA PRO A 274 -28.39 26.20 10.31
C PRO A 274 -28.99 24.79 10.39
N LYS A 275 -29.23 24.29 11.62
CA LYS A 275 -29.75 22.94 11.89
C LYS A 275 -30.85 22.47 10.93
N PRO A 276 -31.92 23.24 10.64
CA PRO A 276 -32.97 22.80 9.71
C PRO A 276 -32.44 22.54 8.28
N ILE A 277 -31.49 23.34 7.81
CA ILE A 277 -30.88 23.19 6.48
C ILE A 277 -30.00 21.94 6.44
N ALA A 278 -29.17 21.74 7.46
CA ALA A 278 -28.32 20.56 7.59
C ALA A 278 -29.14 19.26 7.60
N THR A 279 -30.25 19.23 8.37
CA THR A 279 -31.13 18.07 8.46
C THR A 279 -31.80 17.74 7.11
N ILE A 280 -32.28 18.74 6.38
CA ILE A 280 -32.91 18.54 5.07
C ILE A 280 -31.90 18.05 4.03
N LEU A 281 -30.73 18.70 3.94
CA LEU A 281 -29.67 18.31 2.99
C LEU A 281 -29.20 16.89 3.23
N LEU A 282 -28.91 16.56 4.48
CA LEU A 282 -28.53 15.21 4.87
C LEU A 282 -29.57 14.18 4.45
N PHE A 283 -30.85 14.45 4.70
CA PHE A 283 -31.94 13.54 4.35
C PHE A 283 -32.06 13.34 2.83
N ILE A 284 -31.96 14.41 2.04
CA ILE A 284 -31.98 14.34 0.58
C ILE A 284 -30.80 13.54 0.04
N ILE A 285 -29.59 13.80 0.54
CA ILE A 285 -28.37 13.09 0.11
C ILE A 285 -28.47 11.61 0.51
N ALA A 286 -28.94 11.31 1.72
CA ALA A 286 -29.18 9.95 2.18
C ALA A 286 -30.17 9.21 1.29
N ILE A 287 -31.27 9.87 0.87
CA ILE A 287 -32.26 9.30 -0.06
C ILE A 287 -31.59 8.98 -1.40
N ILE A 288 -30.87 9.93 -1.98
CA ILE A 288 -30.24 9.75 -3.29
C ILE A 288 -29.24 8.58 -3.25
N ILE A 289 -28.41 8.51 -2.22
CA ILE A 289 -27.41 7.44 -2.09
C ILE A 289 -28.08 6.11 -1.84
N PHE A 290 -29.05 6.05 -0.92
CA PHE A 290 -29.80 4.83 -0.61
C PHE A 290 -30.50 4.24 -1.84
N PHE A 291 -31.17 5.06 -2.65
CA PHE A 291 -31.82 4.59 -3.88
C PHE A 291 -30.86 4.32 -5.03
N ARG A 292 -29.69 4.98 -5.10
CA ARG A 292 -28.65 4.65 -6.08
C ARG A 292 -27.96 3.33 -5.79
N LYS A 293 -27.81 2.96 -4.51
CA LYS A 293 -27.24 1.66 -4.10
C LYS A 293 -28.18 0.48 -4.30
N ARG A 294 -29.49 0.73 -4.48
CA ARG A 294 -30.53 -0.30 -4.74
C ARG A 294 -30.87 -0.50 -6.23
N LYS A 295 -30.25 0.24 -7.15
CA LYS A 295 -30.38 0.07 -8.61
C LYS A 295 -29.15 -0.59 -9.18
#